data_AF-A0A7J4IHW0-F1
#
_entry.id   AF-A0A7J4IHW0-F1
#
_cell.length_a   1.000
_cell.length_b   1.000
_cell.length_c   1.000
_cell.angle_alpha   90.00
_cell.angle_beta   90.00
_cell.angle_gamma   90.00
#
_symmetry.space_group_name_H-M   'P 1'
#
loop_
_entity.id
_entity.type
_entity.pdbx_description
1 polymer ?
#
loop_
_entity_poly.entity_id
_entity_poly.type
_entity_poly.pdbx_seq_one_letter_code
_entity_poly.pdbx_strand_id
1 'polypeptide(L)'
;MTVPVAISSTTERLLLVALLLVIALGIQMASDVVIILVVSFILTLLALPAVGFLQRRGLPHGIAVAVVSLVAFLLLLGLIVLLVFALQMLATDIGTFQAELDQRIDAVLLALNQFGISLPAFSASSFDLGAIAGTALAWVSDLGGILMATFFVMIATFFMLLEAPQLPVRAARLLGPDTTALDQASRMSGFVIDFMVVRTETNLVHGVVFGGVLLAMGVHAAVLWGLLTFLLGYIPYLGLIAAALPAIFFAWIQYGLPGALAVVVVVIVLNLIVENPVFSY
;
A
#
# COMPACT_ATOMS: atom_id res chain seq x y z
N MET A 1 -11.22 -57.26 -24.14
CA MET A 1 -11.58 -56.21 -25.11
C MET A 1 -12.42 -55.18 -24.38
N THR A 2 -11.81 -54.12 -23.86
CA THR A 2 -12.52 -53.01 -23.20
C THR A 2 -12.78 -51.93 -24.26
N VAL A 3 -14.05 -51.77 -24.63
CA VAL A 3 -14.48 -50.73 -25.57
C VAL A 3 -14.26 -49.37 -24.89
N PRO A 4 -13.51 -48.42 -25.48
CA PRO A 4 -13.44 -47.07 -24.97
C PRO A 4 -14.82 -46.43 -25.17
N VAL A 5 -15.49 -46.09 -24.07
CA VAL A 5 -16.72 -45.30 -24.10
C VAL A 5 -16.34 -43.91 -24.64
N ALA A 6 -16.67 -43.65 -25.90
CA ALA A 6 -16.49 -42.34 -26.49
C ALA A 6 -17.44 -41.37 -25.78
N ILE A 7 -16.87 -40.54 -24.90
CA ILE A 7 -17.60 -39.47 -24.19
C ILE A 7 -18.15 -38.53 -25.27
N SER A 8 -19.45 -38.23 -25.24
CA SER A 8 -20.03 -37.28 -26.19
C SER A 8 -19.37 -35.90 -25.99
N SER A 9 -19.09 -35.18 -27.08
CA SER A 9 -18.43 -33.86 -27.02
C SER A 9 -19.20 -32.86 -26.14
N THR A 10 -20.51 -33.02 -25.98
CA THR A 10 -21.35 -32.26 -25.06
C THR A 10 -21.07 -32.62 -23.60
N THR A 11 -20.90 -33.90 -23.28
CA THR A 11 -20.54 -34.37 -21.92
C THR A 11 -19.15 -33.90 -21.53
N GLU A 12 -18.18 -33.95 -22.46
CA GLU A 12 -16.83 -33.43 -22.23
C GLU A 12 -16.85 -31.92 -21.93
N ARG A 13 -17.59 -31.12 -22.72
CA ARG A 13 -17.77 -29.69 -22.48
C ARG A 13 -18.45 -29.41 -21.14
N LEU A 14 -19.49 -30.17 -20.78
CA LEU A 14 -20.17 -30.02 -19.49
C LEU A 14 -19.26 -30.37 -18.31
N LEU A 15 -18.44 -31.41 -18.43
CA LEU A 15 -17.45 -31.78 -17.42
C LEU A 15 -16.35 -30.73 -17.28
N LEU A 16 -15.87 -30.14 -18.39
CA LEU A 16 -14.91 -29.04 -18.35
C LEU A 16 -15.50 -27.79 -17.66
N VAL A 17 -16.76 -27.43 -17.97
CA VAL A 17 -17.45 -26.32 -17.31
C VAL A 17 -17.64 -26.59 -15.81
N ALA A 18 -18.07 -27.81 -15.44
CA ALA A 18 -18.21 -28.21 -14.05
C ALA A 18 -16.88 -28.17 -13.30
N LEU A 19 -15.80 -28.66 -13.92
CA LEU A 19 -14.45 -28.60 -13.35
C LEU A 19 -13.97 -27.16 -13.17
N LEU A 20 -14.19 -26.30 -14.17
CA LEU A 20 -13.86 -24.87 -14.06
C LEU A 20 -14.64 -24.18 -12.94
N LEU A 21 -15.93 -24.50 -12.77
CA LEU A 21 -16.74 -23.97 -11.68
C LEU A 21 -16.26 -24.47 -10.31
N VAL A 22 -15.93 -25.75 -10.18
CA VAL A 22 -15.38 -26.30 -8.93
C VAL A 22 -14.04 -25.66 -8.59
N ILE A 23 -13.17 -25.46 -9.58
CA ILE A 23 -11.90 -24.74 -9.39
C ILE A 23 -12.15 -23.29 -9.00
N ALA A 24 -13.05 -22.58 -9.68
CA ALA A 24 -13.38 -21.19 -9.38
C ALA A 24 -13.96 -21.03 -7.97
N LEU A 25 -14.89 -21.90 -7.56
CA LEU A 25 -15.45 -21.93 -6.21
C LEU A 25 -14.38 -22.32 -5.18
N GLY A 26 -13.52 -23.29 -5.49
CA GLY A 26 -12.41 -23.68 -4.64
C GLY A 26 -11.43 -22.53 -4.40
N ILE A 27 -11.09 -21.77 -5.45
CA ILE A 27 -10.25 -20.56 -5.35
C ILE A 27 -10.96 -19.47 -4.54
N GLN A 28 -12.27 -19.27 -4.74
CA GLN A 28 -13.04 -18.30 -3.97
C GLN A 28 -13.09 -18.66 -2.48
N MET A 29 -13.25 -19.93 -2.14
CA MET A 29 -13.23 -20.40 -0.75
C MET A 29 -11.83 -20.34 -0.12
N ALA A 30 -10.79 -20.44 -0.94
CA ALA A 30 -9.40 -20.34 -0.50
C ALA A 30 -8.83 -18.92 -0.65
N SER A 31 -9.64 -17.90 -0.95
CA SER A 31 -9.16 -16.56 -1.29
C SER A 31 -8.26 -15.97 -0.21
N ASP A 32 -8.61 -16.16 1.06
CA ASP A 32 -7.84 -15.64 2.20
C ASP A 32 -6.43 -16.24 2.25
N VAL A 33 -6.33 -17.55 2.02
CA VAL A 33 -5.04 -18.26 1.98
C VAL A 33 -4.23 -17.81 0.76
N VAL A 34 -4.88 -17.67 -0.41
CA VAL A 34 -4.22 -17.20 -1.63
C VAL A 34 -3.68 -15.78 -1.44
N ILE A 35 -4.45 -14.88 -0.83
CA ILE A 35 -4.03 -13.50 -0.54
C ILE A 35 -2.82 -13.53 0.41
N ILE A 36 -2.87 -14.30 1.50
CA ILE A 36 -1.75 -14.44 2.43
C ILE A 36 -0.50 -14.92 1.69
N LEU A 37 -0.62 -15.95 0.84
CA LEU A 37 0.50 -16.50 0.10
C LEU A 37 1.07 -15.49 -0.92
N VAL A 38 0.23 -14.78 -1.66
CA VAL A 38 0.66 -13.78 -2.65
C VAL A 38 1.37 -12.61 -1.96
N VAL A 39 0.81 -12.07 -0.89
CA VAL A 39 1.44 -10.98 -0.12
C VAL A 39 2.76 -11.45 0.48
N SER A 40 2.78 -12.66 1.06
CA SER A 40 3.99 -13.24 1.64
C SER A 40 5.07 -13.46 0.59
N PHE A 41 4.71 -13.85 -0.63
CA PHE A 41 5.64 -13.99 -1.74
C PHE A 41 6.26 -12.65 -2.13
N ILE A 42 5.45 -11.60 -2.25
CA ILE A 42 5.94 -10.24 -2.53
C ILE A 42 6.89 -9.76 -1.41
N LEU A 43 6.50 -9.93 -0.15
CA LEU A 43 7.35 -9.59 0.99
C LEU A 43 8.63 -10.41 1.03
N THR A 44 8.56 -11.69 0.66
CA THR A 44 9.72 -12.58 0.53
C THR A 44 10.67 -12.00 -0.51
N LEU A 45 10.21 -11.67 -1.72
CA LEU A 45 11.04 -11.05 -2.75
C LEU A 45 11.69 -9.77 -2.23
N LEU A 46 10.93 -8.91 -1.56
CA LEU A 46 11.43 -7.66 -1.00
C LEU A 46 12.48 -7.87 0.12
N ALA A 47 12.35 -8.96 0.89
CA ALA A 47 13.25 -9.31 1.98
C ALA A 47 14.50 -10.11 1.53
N LEU A 48 14.50 -10.73 0.35
CA LEU A 48 15.65 -11.48 -0.20
C LEU A 48 16.96 -10.69 -0.20
N PRO A 49 17.03 -9.42 -0.69
CA PRO A 49 18.29 -8.66 -0.66
C PRO A 49 18.80 -8.45 0.77
N ALA A 50 17.91 -8.26 1.74
CA ALA A 50 18.27 -8.12 3.15
C ALA A 50 18.84 -9.43 3.74
N VAL A 51 18.23 -10.58 3.40
CA VAL A 51 18.77 -11.90 3.82
C VAL A 51 20.15 -12.14 3.19
N GLY A 52 20.30 -11.87 1.90
CA GLY A 52 21.58 -12.02 1.19
C GLY A 52 22.68 -11.12 1.77
N PHE A 53 22.35 -9.90 2.17
CA PHE A 53 23.27 -8.98 2.84
C PHE A 53 23.79 -9.53 4.17
N LEU A 54 22.92 -10.11 5.01
CA LEU A 54 23.33 -10.74 6.26
C LEU A 54 24.15 -12.02 6.05
N GLN A 55 23.82 -12.82 5.03
CA GLN A 55 24.61 -14.01 4.67
C GLN A 55 26.02 -13.64 4.19
N ARG A 56 26.15 -12.56 3.40
CA ARG A 56 27.47 -12.02 2.99
C ARG A 56 28.33 -11.58 4.17
N ARG A 57 27.72 -11.25 5.32
CA ARG A 57 28.43 -10.95 6.58
C ARG A 57 28.76 -12.19 7.42
N GLY A 58 28.50 -13.40 6.90
CA GLY A 58 28.87 -14.67 7.54
C GLY A 58 27.77 -15.31 8.39
N LEU A 59 26.55 -14.75 8.42
CA LEU A 59 25.45 -15.37 9.16
C LEU A 59 24.91 -16.62 8.42
N PRO A 60 24.66 -17.74 9.13
CA PRO A 60 24.05 -18.91 8.51
C PRO A 60 22.61 -18.59 8.07
N HIS A 61 22.16 -19.26 7.00
CA HIS A 61 20.89 -18.93 6.33
C HIS A 61 19.69 -18.84 7.28
N GLY A 62 19.51 -19.81 8.19
CA GLY A 62 18.38 -19.81 9.13
C GLY A 62 18.37 -18.61 10.08
N ILE A 63 19.55 -18.16 10.55
CA ILE A 63 19.65 -16.98 11.42
C ILE A 63 19.39 -15.71 10.61
N ALA A 64 19.94 -15.62 9.39
CA ALA A 64 19.69 -14.48 8.52
C ALA A 64 18.19 -14.30 8.24
N VAL A 65 17.47 -15.39 7.93
CA VAL A 65 16.02 -15.37 7.73
C VAL A 65 15.29 -14.96 9.01
N ALA A 66 15.61 -15.56 10.16
CA ALA A 66 14.97 -15.20 11.42
C ALA A 66 15.13 -13.73 11.79
N VAL A 67 16.34 -13.17 11.62
CA VAL A 67 16.61 -11.76 11.89
C VAL A 67 15.84 -10.86 10.93
N VAL A 68 15.86 -11.15 9.62
CA VAL A 68 15.16 -10.33 8.63
C VAL A 68 13.64 -10.38 8.82
N SER A 69 13.08 -11.57 9.03
CA SER A 69 11.64 -11.72 9.30
C SER A 69 11.23 -11.01 10.59
N LEU A 70 12.04 -11.06 11.64
CA LEU A 70 11.76 -10.32 12.89
C LEU A 70 11.81 -8.81 12.67
N VAL A 71 12.84 -8.30 12.00
CA VAL A 71 12.95 -6.86 11.68
C VAL A 71 11.78 -6.41 10.81
N ALA A 72 11.43 -7.18 9.77
CA ALA A 72 10.29 -6.87 8.91
C ALA A 72 8.96 -6.87 9.69
N PHE A 73 8.74 -7.83 10.59
CA PHE A 73 7.57 -7.87 11.46
C PHE A 73 7.49 -6.63 12.36
N LEU A 74 8.61 -6.24 12.99
CA LEU A 74 8.66 -5.04 13.84
C LEU A 74 8.45 -3.75 13.04
N LEU A 75 8.99 -3.64 11.83
CA LEU A 75 8.77 -2.49 10.94
C LEU A 75 7.30 -2.38 10.52
N LEU A 76 6.68 -3.48 10.10
CA LEU A 76 5.26 -3.51 9.74
C LEU A 76 4.37 -3.18 10.94
N LEU A 77 4.69 -3.73 12.12
CA LEU A 77 3.95 -3.43 13.35
C LEU A 77 4.09 -1.95 13.74
N GLY A 78 5.30 -1.39 13.64
CA GLY A 78 5.54 0.04 13.87
C GLY A 78 4.76 0.92 12.89
N LEU A 79 4.69 0.53 11.61
CA LEU A 79 3.92 1.22 10.58
C LEU A 79 2.41 1.20 10.88
N ILE A 80 1.88 0.05 11.30
CA ILE A 80 0.46 -0.09 11.69
C ILE A 80 0.17 0.78 12.91
N VAL A 81 1.01 0.75 13.95
CA VAL A 81 0.85 1.58 15.15
C VAL A 81 0.90 3.07 14.79
N LEU A 82 1.83 3.48 13.94
CA LEU A 82 1.93 4.86 13.48
C LEU A 82 0.69 5.29 12.69
N LEU A 83 0.17 4.42 11.81
CA LEU A 83 -1.06 4.67 11.05
C LEU A 83 -2.25 4.85 11.98
N VAL A 84 -2.42 3.94 12.94
CA VAL A 84 -3.48 4.00 13.96
C VAL A 84 -3.41 5.31 14.74
N PHE A 85 -2.21 5.66 15.22
CA PHE A 85 -2.00 6.90 15.94
C PHE A 85 -2.38 8.12 15.11
N ALA A 86 -1.96 8.16 13.84
CA ALA A 86 -2.25 9.26 12.93
C ALA A 86 -3.76 9.37 12.60
N LEU A 87 -4.45 8.23 12.45
CA LEU A 87 -5.91 8.19 12.24
C LEU A 87 -6.68 8.60 13.51
N GLN A 88 -6.24 8.18 14.69
CA GLN A 88 -6.83 8.60 15.97
C GLN A 88 -6.67 10.09 16.20
N MET A 89 -5.51 10.66 15.86
CA MET A 89 -5.26 12.10 15.93
C MET A 89 -6.23 12.86 15.02
N LEU A 90 -6.37 12.43 13.76
CA LEU A 90 -7.33 13.00 12.82
C LEU A 90 -8.77 12.96 13.37
N ALA A 91 -9.17 11.84 13.97
CA ALA A 91 -10.53 11.67 14.50
C ALA A 91 -10.78 12.49 15.77
N THR A 92 -9.76 12.69 16.61
CA THR A 92 -9.86 13.50 17.84
C THR A 92 -10.07 14.97 17.50
N ASP A 93 -9.37 15.45 16.47
CA ASP A 93 -9.40 16.85 16.05
C ASP A 93 -10.53 17.16 15.06
N ILE A 94 -11.42 16.20 14.78
CA ILE A 94 -12.45 16.32 13.73
C ILE A 94 -13.40 17.50 13.94
N GLY A 95 -13.74 17.79 15.20
CA GLY A 95 -14.58 18.95 15.54
C GLY A 95 -13.90 20.28 15.22
N THR A 96 -12.57 20.36 15.40
CA THR A 96 -11.77 21.52 15.02
C THR A 96 -11.78 21.70 13.50
N PHE A 97 -11.60 20.62 12.74
CA PHE A 97 -11.60 20.67 11.27
C PHE A 97 -12.96 21.07 10.70
N GLN A 98 -14.05 20.63 11.34
CA GLN A 98 -15.40 21.08 10.99
C GLN A 98 -15.56 22.59 11.21
N ALA A 99 -15.12 23.11 12.35
CA ALA A 99 -15.19 24.55 12.63
C ALA A 99 -14.33 25.37 11.66
N GLU A 100 -13.14 24.89 11.28
CA GLU A 100 -12.30 25.55 10.26
C GLU A 100 -12.95 25.53 8.87
N LEU A 101 -13.59 24.42 8.50
CA LEU A 101 -14.34 24.31 7.25
C LEU A 101 -15.51 25.29 7.21
N ASP A 102 -16.28 25.38 8.30
CA ASP A 102 -17.40 26.31 8.46
C ASP A 102 -16.91 27.77 8.27
N GLN A 103 -15.85 28.16 8.99
CA GLN A 103 -15.24 29.50 8.88
C GLN A 103 -14.73 29.79 7.46
N ARG A 104 -14.14 28.79 6.79
CA ARG A 104 -13.58 28.97 5.44
C ARG A 104 -14.69 29.16 4.41
N ILE A 105 -15.77 28.41 4.53
CA ILE A 105 -16.95 28.57 3.67
C ILE A 105 -17.58 29.96 3.86
N ASP A 106 -17.73 30.42 5.10
CA ASP A 106 -18.25 31.77 5.39
C ASP A 106 -17.37 32.87 4.75
N ALA A 107 -16.04 32.73 4.84
CA ALA A 107 -15.11 33.67 4.22
C ALA A 107 -15.23 33.70 2.69
N VAL A 108 -15.42 32.53 2.06
CA VAL A 108 -15.63 32.43 0.60
C VAL A 108 -16.96 33.04 0.19
N LEU A 109 -18.05 32.75 0.92
CA LEU A 109 -19.37 33.33 0.64
C LEU A 109 -19.36 34.85 0.80
N LEU A 110 -18.69 35.37 1.83
CA LEU A 110 -18.52 36.81 2.02
C LEU A 110 -17.75 37.45 0.86
N ALA A 111 -16.66 36.82 0.39
CA ALA A 111 -15.91 37.30 -0.76
C ALA A 111 -16.77 37.30 -2.03
N LEU A 112 -17.55 36.25 -2.29
CA LEU A 112 -18.46 36.17 -3.43
C LEU A 112 -19.56 37.24 -3.40
N ASN A 113 -20.12 37.50 -2.21
CA ASN A 113 -21.08 38.58 -2.01
C ASN A 113 -20.48 39.96 -2.35
N GLN A 114 -19.20 40.20 -2.06
CA GLN A 114 -18.51 41.43 -2.46
C GLN A 114 -18.38 41.58 -3.99
N PHE A 115 -18.33 40.45 -4.72
CA PHE A 115 -18.36 40.42 -6.18
C PHE A 115 -19.78 40.44 -6.77
N GLY A 116 -20.82 40.61 -5.94
CA GLY A 116 -22.23 40.67 -6.37
C GLY A 116 -22.86 39.30 -6.65
N ILE A 117 -22.20 38.20 -6.25
CA ILE A 117 -22.72 36.84 -6.40
C ILE A 117 -23.36 36.42 -5.07
N SER A 118 -24.67 36.64 -4.96
CA SER A 118 -25.45 36.21 -3.80
C SER A 118 -25.86 34.74 -3.94
N LEU A 119 -25.13 33.85 -3.29
CA LEU A 119 -25.51 32.44 -3.22
C LEU A 119 -26.49 32.20 -2.05
N PRO A 120 -27.41 31.23 -2.17
CA PRO A 120 -28.17 30.73 -1.02
C PRO A 120 -27.20 30.34 0.10
N ALA A 121 -27.65 30.40 1.36
CA ALA A 121 -26.83 30.02 2.51
C ALA A 121 -26.32 28.58 2.34
N PHE A 122 -25.07 28.45 1.89
CA PHE A 122 -24.38 27.18 1.73
C PHE A 122 -23.80 26.83 3.10
N SER A 123 -24.42 25.87 3.78
CA SER A 123 -23.91 25.41 5.06
C SER A 123 -22.90 24.30 4.85
N ALA A 124 -21.73 24.48 5.46
CA ALA A 124 -20.68 23.48 5.60
C ALA A 124 -21.16 22.19 6.31
N SER A 125 -22.29 22.25 7.03
CA SER A 125 -22.96 21.08 7.62
C SER A 125 -23.46 20.05 6.60
N SER A 126 -23.40 20.36 5.29
CA SER A 126 -23.60 19.38 4.22
C SER A 126 -22.42 18.42 4.06
N PHE A 127 -21.23 18.80 4.53
CA PHE A 127 -20.05 17.95 4.61
C PHE A 127 -19.87 17.46 6.05
N ASP A 128 -20.22 16.20 6.28
CA ASP A 128 -20.00 15.54 7.57
C ASP A 128 -18.58 14.93 7.61
N LEU A 129 -17.61 15.73 8.08
CA LEU A 129 -16.25 15.24 8.34
C LEU A 129 -16.25 14.13 9.42
N GLY A 130 -17.24 14.14 10.32
CA GLY A 130 -17.44 13.10 11.33
C GLY A 130 -17.75 11.73 10.72
N ALA A 131 -18.53 11.66 9.65
CA ALA A 131 -18.77 10.42 8.92
C ALA A 131 -17.46 9.85 8.32
N ILE A 132 -16.63 10.72 7.73
CA ILE A 132 -15.32 10.32 7.18
C ILE A 132 -14.40 9.81 8.30
N ALA A 133 -14.29 10.55 9.41
CA ALA A 133 -13.52 10.12 10.57
C ALA A 133 -14.05 8.81 11.17
N GLY A 134 -15.38 8.63 11.23
CA GLY A 134 -16.02 7.41 11.70
C GLY A 134 -15.67 6.20 10.84
N THR A 135 -15.65 6.36 9.51
CA THR A 135 -15.17 5.29 8.63
C THR A 135 -13.69 4.98 8.88
N ALA A 136 -12.84 5.99 9.02
CA ALA A 136 -11.42 5.81 9.33
C ALA A 136 -11.20 5.10 10.69
N LEU A 137 -11.98 5.45 11.71
CA LEU A 137 -11.96 4.79 13.01
C LEU A 137 -12.45 3.34 12.96
N ALA A 138 -13.35 2.98 12.05
CA ALA A 138 -13.76 1.59 11.87
C ALA A 138 -12.56 0.70 11.49
N TRP A 139 -11.64 1.17 10.64
CA TRP A 139 -10.39 0.48 10.32
C TRP A 139 -9.49 0.33 11.54
N VAL A 140 -9.43 1.37 12.39
CA VAL A 140 -8.71 1.32 13.67
C VAL A 140 -9.37 0.36 14.65
N SER A 141 -10.69 0.19 14.62
CA SER A 141 -11.38 -0.76 15.48
C SER A 141 -11.12 -2.23 15.08
N ASP A 142 -10.78 -2.49 13.82
CA ASP A 142 -10.41 -3.83 13.31
C ASP A 142 -8.90 -4.14 13.46
N LEU A 143 -8.24 -3.54 14.46
CA LEU A 143 -6.82 -3.79 14.71
C LEU A 143 -6.51 -5.26 14.99
N GLY A 144 -7.41 -5.97 15.66
CA GLY A 144 -7.25 -7.40 15.93
C GLY A 144 -7.15 -8.22 14.64
N GLY A 145 -8.01 -7.93 13.65
CA GLY A 145 -8.00 -8.58 12.34
C GLY A 145 -6.73 -8.27 11.56
N ILE A 146 -6.33 -7.00 11.50
CA ILE A 146 -5.10 -6.56 10.82
C ILE A 146 -3.86 -7.22 11.43
N LEU A 147 -3.77 -7.28 12.77
CA LEU A 147 -2.64 -7.90 13.46
C LEU A 147 -2.58 -9.41 13.22
N MET A 148 -3.72 -10.10 13.24
CA MET A 148 -3.80 -11.52 12.90
C MET A 148 -3.37 -11.77 11.44
N ALA A 149 -3.89 -11.00 10.49
CA ALA A 149 -3.51 -11.11 9.09
C ALA A 149 -2.00 -10.88 8.91
N THR A 150 -1.46 -9.83 9.53
CA THR A 150 -0.02 -9.51 9.50
C THR A 150 0.82 -10.65 10.09
N PHE A 151 0.36 -11.25 11.20
CA PHE A 151 1.03 -12.39 11.82
C PHE A 151 1.09 -13.61 10.88
N PHE A 152 -0.02 -13.99 10.26
CA PHE A 152 -0.05 -15.11 9.31
C PHE A 152 0.78 -14.84 8.05
N VAL A 153 0.70 -13.63 7.51
CA VAL A 153 1.54 -13.18 6.38
C VAL A 153 3.02 -13.27 6.75
N MET A 154 3.40 -12.85 7.97
CA MET A 154 4.80 -12.92 8.39
C MET A 154 5.28 -14.33 8.69
N ILE A 155 4.42 -15.23 9.18
CA ILE A 155 4.72 -16.66 9.28
C ILE A 155 4.96 -17.25 7.89
N ALA A 156 4.03 -17.01 6.95
CA ALA A 156 4.15 -17.52 5.60
C ALA A 156 5.39 -16.95 4.90
N THR A 157 5.71 -15.66 5.10
CA THR A 157 6.94 -15.02 4.61
C THR A 157 8.19 -15.65 5.21
N PHE A 158 8.19 -15.95 6.51
CA PHE A 158 9.31 -16.63 7.18
C PHE A 158 9.58 -18.01 6.56
N PHE A 159 8.54 -18.83 6.39
CA PHE A 159 8.68 -20.14 5.75
C PHE A 159 9.07 -20.03 4.27
N MET A 160 8.49 -19.07 3.54
CA MET A 160 8.87 -18.81 2.15
C MET A 160 10.33 -18.38 2.04
N LEU A 161 10.86 -17.55 2.93
CA LEU A 161 12.27 -17.15 2.93
C LEU A 161 13.22 -18.31 3.22
N LEU A 162 12.83 -19.26 4.10
CA LEU A 162 13.62 -20.47 4.37
C LEU A 162 13.69 -21.41 3.15
N GLU A 163 12.62 -21.45 2.34
CA GLU A 163 12.49 -22.36 1.21
C GLU A 163 12.89 -21.70 -0.13
N ALA A 164 12.86 -20.37 -0.23
CA ALA A 164 13.09 -19.60 -1.45
C ALA A 164 14.40 -19.96 -2.18
N PRO A 165 15.56 -20.15 -1.52
CA PRO A 165 16.79 -20.54 -2.22
C PRO A 165 16.74 -21.93 -2.86
N GLN A 166 15.86 -22.81 -2.38
CA GLN A 166 15.75 -24.20 -2.84
C GLN A 166 14.74 -24.35 -3.98
N LEU A 167 13.83 -23.39 -4.17
CA LEU A 167 12.78 -23.45 -5.21
C LEU A 167 13.36 -23.62 -6.63
N PRO A 168 14.38 -22.85 -7.06
CA PRO A 168 14.97 -23.03 -8.40
C PRO A 168 15.63 -24.41 -8.56
N VAL A 169 16.27 -24.93 -7.51
CA VAL A 169 16.95 -26.25 -7.52
C VAL A 169 15.93 -27.38 -7.61
N ARG A 170 14.82 -27.29 -6.89
CA ARG A 170 13.73 -28.29 -6.95
C ARG A 170 13.01 -28.23 -8.30
N ALA A 171 12.75 -27.04 -8.82
CA ALA A 171 12.12 -26.85 -10.12
C ALA A 171 13.01 -27.39 -11.27
N ALA A 172 14.33 -27.19 -11.21
CA ALA A 172 15.29 -27.78 -12.16
C ALA A 172 15.28 -29.31 -12.19
N ARG A 173 15.04 -29.97 -11.05
CA ARG A 173 14.95 -31.44 -10.98
C ARG A 173 13.64 -31.98 -11.57
N LEU A 174 12.57 -31.18 -11.57
CA LEU A 174 11.23 -31.57 -12.03
C LEU A 174 10.99 -31.25 -13.50
N LEU A 175 11.51 -30.13 -14.00
CA LEU A 175 11.27 -29.64 -15.36
C LEU A 175 12.30 -30.17 -16.39
N GLY A 176 13.32 -30.90 -15.96
CA GLY A 176 14.41 -31.35 -16.83
C GLY A 176 15.42 -30.21 -17.15
N PRO A 177 16.44 -30.47 -17.99
CA PRO A 177 17.52 -29.52 -18.29
C PRO A 177 17.10 -28.29 -19.11
N ASP A 178 15.80 -28.10 -19.38
CA ASP A 178 15.26 -26.92 -20.04
C ASP A 178 15.29 -25.71 -19.08
N THR A 179 16.49 -25.15 -18.94
CA THR A 179 16.89 -24.09 -18.01
C THR A 179 16.31 -22.72 -18.37
N THR A 180 15.73 -22.57 -19.56
CA THR A 180 15.21 -21.29 -20.07
C THR A 180 14.12 -20.68 -19.19
N ALA A 181 13.17 -21.49 -18.70
CA ALA A 181 12.10 -21.04 -17.83
C ALA A 181 12.60 -20.63 -16.44
N LEU A 182 13.60 -21.33 -15.91
CA LEU A 182 14.22 -21.04 -14.61
C LEU A 182 15.06 -19.76 -14.67
N ASP A 183 15.82 -19.59 -15.74
CA ASP A 183 16.59 -18.38 -15.98
C ASP A 183 15.67 -17.17 -16.19
N GLN A 184 14.54 -17.34 -16.87
CA GLN A 184 13.55 -16.29 -17.04
C GLN A 184 12.88 -15.91 -15.72
N ALA A 185 12.51 -16.90 -14.90
CA ALA A 185 11.98 -16.65 -13.56
C ALA A 185 12.99 -15.92 -12.67
N SER A 186 14.27 -16.33 -12.69
CA SER A 186 15.34 -15.68 -11.93
C SER A 186 15.56 -14.22 -12.37
N ARG A 187 15.60 -13.96 -13.69
CA ARG A 187 15.70 -12.59 -14.24
C ARG A 187 14.50 -11.73 -13.82
N MET A 188 13.29 -12.29 -13.90
CA MET A 188 12.06 -11.59 -13.52
C MET A 188 12.03 -11.28 -12.02
N SER A 189 12.45 -12.21 -11.18
CA SER A 189 12.60 -11.96 -9.73
C SER A 189 13.61 -10.85 -9.46
N GLY A 190 14.77 -10.85 -10.13
CA GLY A 190 15.76 -9.77 -10.01
C GLY A 190 15.17 -8.40 -10.35
N PHE A 191 14.50 -8.29 -11.50
CA PHE A 191 13.84 -7.04 -11.91
C PHE A 191 12.78 -6.58 -10.89
N VAL A 192 11.94 -7.50 -10.39
CA VAL A 192 10.92 -7.17 -9.39
C VAL A 192 11.57 -6.71 -8.08
N ILE A 193 12.65 -7.34 -7.65
CA ILE A 193 13.39 -6.96 -6.43
C ILE A 193 13.99 -5.57 -6.60
N ASP A 194 14.73 -5.32 -7.67
CA ASP A 194 15.37 -4.03 -7.92
C ASP A 194 14.33 -2.91 -8.01
N PHE A 195 13.24 -3.15 -8.74
CA PHE A 195 12.11 -2.23 -8.81
C PHE A 195 11.49 -1.96 -7.43
N MET A 196 11.27 -3.01 -6.62
CA MET A 196 10.68 -2.88 -5.29
C MET A 196 11.59 -2.11 -4.34
N VAL A 197 12.91 -2.37 -4.34
CA VAL A 197 13.87 -1.66 -3.49
C VAL A 197 13.89 -0.17 -3.83
N VAL A 198 14.06 0.15 -5.12
CA VAL A 198 14.03 1.54 -5.59
C VAL A 198 12.72 2.21 -5.21
N ARG A 199 11.58 1.50 -5.35
CA ARG A 199 10.26 2.04 -5.01
C ARG A 199 10.10 2.26 -3.50
N THR A 200 10.56 1.33 -2.66
CA THR A 200 10.53 1.48 -1.20
C THR A 200 11.36 2.68 -0.74
N GLU A 201 12.57 2.84 -1.27
CA GLU A 201 13.44 3.99 -0.93
C GLU A 201 12.83 5.31 -1.39
N THR A 202 12.40 5.38 -2.65
CA THR A 202 11.78 6.56 -3.27
C THR A 202 10.52 6.97 -2.52
N ASN A 203 9.65 6.02 -2.16
CA ASN A 203 8.42 6.28 -1.42
C ASN A 203 8.73 6.73 0.01
N LEU A 204 9.75 6.16 0.66
CA LEU A 204 10.13 6.53 2.03
C LEU A 204 10.60 7.98 2.08
N VAL A 205 11.46 8.37 1.13
CA VAL A 205 11.91 9.76 0.98
C VAL A 205 10.71 10.67 0.71
N HIS A 206 9.82 10.32 -0.22
CA HIS A 206 8.60 11.12 -0.47
C HIS A 206 7.75 11.30 0.78
N GLY A 207 7.44 10.21 1.49
CA GLY A 207 6.59 10.25 2.67
C GLY A 207 7.20 11.08 3.80
N VAL A 208 8.49 10.90 4.08
CA VAL A 208 9.21 11.64 5.12
C VAL A 208 9.34 13.11 4.77
N VAL A 209 9.74 13.44 3.54
CA VAL A 209 9.91 14.85 3.13
C VAL A 209 8.55 15.55 3.03
N PHE A 210 7.54 14.91 2.42
CA PHE A 210 6.20 15.49 2.34
C PHE A 210 5.58 15.69 3.71
N GLY A 211 5.59 14.65 4.56
CA GLY A 211 5.11 14.75 5.94
C GLY A 211 5.89 15.78 6.75
N GLY A 212 7.21 15.85 6.59
CA GLY A 212 8.07 16.83 7.26
C GLY A 212 7.78 18.27 6.84
N VAL A 213 7.54 18.52 5.55
CA VAL A 213 7.16 19.85 5.04
C VAL A 213 5.76 20.24 5.56
N LEU A 214 4.80 19.32 5.52
CA LEU A 214 3.46 19.57 6.07
C LEU A 214 3.51 19.85 7.58
N LEU A 215 4.36 19.12 8.32
CA LEU A 215 4.60 19.37 9.75
C LEU A 215 5.19 20.76 9.98
N ALA A 216 6.19 21.16 9.18
CA ALA A 216 6.79 22.49 9.26
C ALA A 216 5.80 23.62 8.91
N MET A 217 4.87 23.35 7.98
CA MET A 217 3.76 24.25 7.65
C MET A 217 2.67 24.26 8.73
N GLY A 218 2.68 23.32 9.69
CA GLY A 218 1.64 23.18 10.69
C GLY A 218 0.32 22.63 10.14
N VAL A 219 0.35 21.91 9.01
CA VAL A 219 -0.85 21.32 8.41
C VAL A 219 -1.35 20.16 9.26
N HIS A 220 -2.66 20.13 9.51
CA HIS A 220 -3.31 19.07 10.28
C HIS A 220 -3.07 17.68 9.68
N ALA A 221 -2.88 16.70 10.57
CA ALA A 221 -2.61 15.32 10.23
C ALA A 221 -1.41 15.13 9.25
N ALA A 222 -0.41 16.03 9.28
CA ALA A 222 0.77 15.95 8.43
C ALA A 222 1.49 14.58 8.45
N VAL A 223 1.57 13.95 9.62
CA VAL A 223 2.13 12.59 9.76
C VAL A 223 1.31 11.56 8.98
N LEU A 224 -0.03 11.65 9.02
CA LEU A 224 -0.92 10.77 8.27
C LEU A 224 -0.68 10.92 6.77
N TRP A 225 -0.61 12.14 6.26
CA TRP A 225 -0.42 12.39 4.83
C TRP A 225 0.96 11.98 4.34
N GLY A 226 2.02 12.18 5.15
CA GLY A 226 3.34 11.63 4.87
C GLY A 226 3.35 10.11 4.83
N LEU A 227 2.68 9.47 5.79
CA LEU A 227 2.56 8.01 5.85
C LEU A 227 1.76 7.44 4.67
N LEU A 228 0.64 8.07 4.31
CA LEU A 228 -0.15 7.69 3.14
C LEU A 228 0.63 7.93 1.84
N THR A 229 1.47 8.95 1.77
CA THR A 229 2.36 9.15 0.61
C THR A 229 3.34 8.00 0.47
N PHE A 230 3.93 7.52 1.57
CA PHE A 230 4.78 6.32 1.57
C PHE A 230 4.02 5.05 1.13
N LEU A 231 2.84 4.83 1.72
CA LEU A 231 2.03 3.62 1.49
C LEU A 231 1.38 3.59 0.10
N LEU A 232 0.69 4.65 -0.28
CA LEU A 232 0.00 4.76 -1.56
C LEU A 232 0.99 4.96 -2.69
N GLY A 233 2.21 5.42 -2.40
CA GLY A 233 3.31 5.56 -3.34
C GLY A 233 3.62 4.29 -4.11
N TYR A 234 3.21 3.09 -3.69
CA TYR A 234 3.36 1.86 -4.49
C TYR A 234 2.42 1.79 -5.70
N ILE A 235 1.35 2.58 -5.73
CA ILE A 235 0.40 2.65 -6.85
C ILE A 235 0.87 3.76 -7.81
N PRO A 236 1.34 3.43 -9.02
CA PRO A 236 1.86 4.42 -9.98
C PRO A 236 0.82 5.50 -10.31
N TYR A 237 1.25 6.76 -10.34
CA TYR A 237 0.47 7.98 -10.62
C TYR A 237 -0.65 8.30 -9.61
N LEU A 238 -1.35 7.29 -9.08
CA LEU A 238 -2.46 7.48 -8.15
C LEU A 238 -1.98 7.74 -6.72
N GLY A 239 -0.85 7.17 -6.33
CA GLY A 239 -0.37 7.20 -4.95
C GLY A 239 -0.21 8.60 -4.38
N LEU A 240 0.54 9.43 -5.10
CA LEU A 240 0.81 10.81 -4.71
C LEU A 240 -0.46 11.66 -4.72
N ILE A 241 -1.31 11.51 -5.74
CA ILE A 241 -2.56 12.28 -5.87
C ILE A 241 -3.51 11.93 -4.71
N ALA A 242 -3.67 10.65 -4.41
CA ALA A 242 -4.55 10.18 -3.35
C ALA A 242 -4.11 10.65 -1.96
N ALA A 243 -2.80 10.75 -1.71
CA ALA A 243 -2.28 11.29 -0.44
C ALA A 243 -2.29 12.83 -0.39
N ALA A 244 -2.02 13.49 -1.52
CA ALA A 244 -1.95 14.95 -1.61
C ALA A 244 -3.32 15.61 -1.54
N LEU A 245 -4.37 15.01 -2.10
CA LEU A 245 -5.69 15.63 -2.18
C LEU A 245 -6.26 15.98 -0.79
N PRO A 246 -6.27 15.06 0.20
CA PRO A 246 -6.64 15.43 1.56
C PRO A 246 -5.70 16.46 2.18
N ALA A 247 -4.38 16.35 1.98
CA ALA A 247 -3.42 17.33 2.52
C ALA A 247 -3.66 18.76 2.00
N ILE A 248 -3.98 18.90 0.71
CA ILE A 248 -4.34 20.17 0.07
C ILE A 248 -5.64 20.70 0.67
N PHE A 249 -6.64 19.82 0.87
CA PHE A 249 -7.89 20.18 1.53
C PHE A 249 -7.66 20.70 2.95
N PHE A 250 -6.86 19.99 3.76
CA PHE A 250 -6.54 20.41 5.13
C PHE A 250 -5.75 21.73 5.18
N ALA A 251 -4.81 21.94 4.25
CA ALA A 251 -4.11 23.21 4.14
C ALA A 251 -5.03 24.36 3.69
N TRP A 252 -6.05 24.07 2.86
CA TRP A 252 -7.03 25.05 2.43
C TRP A 252 -7.97 25.48 3.56
N ILE A 253 -8.50 24.55 4.35
CA ILE A 253 -9.38 24.93 5.47
C ILE A 253 -8.61 25.75 6.52
N GLN A 254 -7.34 25.41 6.78
CA GLN A 254 -6.52 26.06 7.80
C GLN A 254 -5.95 27.42 7.36
N TYR A 255 -5.39 27.51 6.15
CA TYR A 255 -4.65 28.69 5.67
C TYR A 255 -5.27 29.35 4.43
N GLY A 256 -6.37 28.82 3.91
CA GLY A 256 -7.00 29.30 2.68
C GLY A 256 -6.23 28.92 1.42
N LEU A 257 -6.47 29.68 0.34
CA LEU A 257 -5.85 29.45 -0.96
C LEU A 257 -4.30 29.46 -0.92
N PRO A 258 -3.63 30.36 -0.18
CA PRO A 258 -2.17 30.35 -0.08
C PRO A 258 -1.61 29.03 0.47
N GLY A 259 -2.26 28.44 1.49
CA GLY A 259 -1.82 27.15 2.04
C GLY A 259 -2.01 25.99 1.06
N ALA A 260 -3.18 25.92 0.41
CA ALA A 260 -3.42 24.91 -0.62
C ALA A 260 -2.40 24.99 -1.77
N LEU A 261 -2.14 26.20 -2.28
CA LEU A 261 -1.15 26.41 -3.33
C LEU A 261 0.27 26.05 -2.87
N ALA A 262 0.62 26.36 -1.63
CA ALA A 262 1.91 25.97 -1.06
C ALA A 262 2.06 24.43 -1.04
N VAL A 263 1.03 23.68 -0.61
CA VAL A 263 1.07 22.20 -0.65
C VAL A 263 1.16 21.68 -2.09
N VAL A 264 0.41 22.25 -3.03
CA VAL A 264 0.50 21.88 -4.45
C VAL A 264 1.91 22.09 -4.99
N VAL A 265 2.55 23.22 -4.68
CA VAL A 265 3.94 23.48 -5.07
C VAL A 265 4.88 22.46 -4.45
N VAL A 266 4.71 22.11 -3.17
CA VAL A 266 5.50 21.07 -2.51
C VAL A 266 5.36 19.73 -3.20
N VAL A 267 4.13 19.32 -3.56
CA VAL A 267 3.87 18.07 -4.29
C VAL A 267 4.57 18.06 -5.65
N ILE A 268 4.47 19.16 -6.42
CA ILE A 268 5.12 19.28 -7.74
C ILE A 268 6.64 19.22 -7.60
N VAL A 269 7.21 19.96 -6.65
CA VAL A 269 8.65 19.99 -6.38
C VAL A 269 9.15 18.62 -5.95
N LEU A 270 8.41 17.92 -5.08
CA LEU A 270 8.77 16.56 -4.66
C LEU A 270 8.73 15.58 -5.82
N ASN A 271 7.68 15.61 -6.63
CA ASN A 271 7.58 14.76 -7.81
C ASN A 271 8.77 15.00 -8.75
N LEU A 272 9.15 16.27 -8.96
CA LEU A 272 10.27 16.61 -9.82
C LEU A 272 11.63 16.21 -9.22
N ILE A 273 11.83 16.34 -7.91
CA ILE A 273 13.12 16.02 -7.27
C ILE A 273 13.31 14.52 -7.12
N VAL A 274 12.26 13.80 -6.77
CA VAL A 274 12.39 12.41 -6.31
C VAL A 274 12.01 11.41 -7.42
N GLU A 275 11.06 11.72 -8.31
CA GLU A 275 10.77 10.82 -9.44
C GLU A 275 11.69 11.05 -10.65
N ASN A 276 12.00 12.31 -11.00
CA ASN A 276 12.78 12.63 -12.21
C ASN A 276 14.18 11.97 -12.27
N PRO A 277 14.98 11.91 -11.19
CA PRO A 277 16.28 11.25 -11.23
C PRO A 277 16.19 9.72 -11.17
N VAL A 278 15.06 9.17 -10.70
CA VAL A 278 14.88 7.72 -10.49
C VAL A 278 14.41 7.03 -11.77
N PHE A 279 13.71 7.74 -12.66
CA PHE A 279 13.28 7.22 -13.97
C PHE A 279 14.25 7.53 -15.13
N SER A 280 15.42 8.12 -14.86
CA SER A 280 16.38 8.52 -15.91
C SER A 280 17.46 7.47 -16.26
N TYR A 281 17.30 6.21 -15.85
CA TYR A 281 18.22 5.11 -16.18
C TYR A 281 17.49 3.84 -16.60
#